data_AF-A0A969SF16-F1
#
_entry.id   AF-A0A969SF16-F1
#
_cell.length_a   1.000
_cell.length_b   1.000
_cell.length_c   1.000
_cell.angle_alpha   90.00
_cell.angle_beta   90.00
_cell.angle_gamma   90.00
#
_symmetry.space_group_name_H-M   'P 1'
#
loop_
_entity.id
_entity.type
_entity.pdbx_description
1 polymer ?
#
loop_
_entity_poly.entity_id
_entity_poly.type
_entity_poly.pdbx_seq_one_letter_code
_entity_poly.pdbx_strand_id
1 'polypeptide(L)'
;MAKYTRILSIDGGGIRGIIPAQIGVRIEEKLQQKSGNPGARIADYFDLIAGTSAGGILACIYLYPDAENPDRPRWTAQDAVNFSIKSGRDVFQSSFWQKLKSLDGLIDEKYPSDRLEKFFLENFIACKLSELLKPCLISSYDVERRKAHFFNQIDAREHPEKNYFIRDIARATSAAPSYFEIPKIHSLTNESYALVDGGVFANNPALCAYAEARSKLRIPDDRPDRSPTAKDMVILSLGTGQAQKKYPYEEVKTWGQVEWVEPLISIMMTGVAETVNYQMLQIFDAIERPNQYLRITPNLNKEKPLPIDAASEENISELVRIGKEQAEKYNDELDKLIDLLLA
;
A
#
# COMPACT_ATOMS: atom_id res chain seq x y z
N MET A 1 -5.77 -23.53 -16.24
CA MET A 1 -5.36 -22.15 -16.55
C MET A 1 -6.15 -21.25 -15.62
N ALA A 2 -5.52 -20.21 -15.05
CA ALA A 2 -6.22 -19.30 -14.13
C ALA A 2 -7.36 -18.61 -14.87
N LYS A 3 -8.54 -18.55 -14.25
CA LYS A 3 -9.74 -18.00 -14.90
C LYS A 3 -9.78 -16.47 -14.87
N TYR A 4 -9.12 -15.87 -13.89
CA TYR A 4 -9.19 -14.43 -13.64
C TYR A 4 -7.80 -13.80 -13.55
N THR A 5 -7.73 -12.52 -13.91
CA THR A 5 -6.64 -11.63 -13.51
C THR A 5 -6.86 -11.22 -12.05
N ARG A 6 -5.94 -11.61 -11.17
CA ARG A 6 -6.09 -11.49 -9.71
C ARG A 6 -5.27 -10.31 -9.21
N ILE A 7 -5.92 -9.36 -8.56
CA ILE A 7 -5.30 -8.09 -8.16
C ILE A 7 -5.40 -7.92 -6.64
N LEU A 8 -4.27 -7.62 -6.02
CA LEU A 8 -4.21 -7.14 -4.64
C LEU A 8 -3.92 -5.64 -4.65
N SER A 9 -4.73 -4.86 -3.95
CA SER A 9 -4.55 -3.42 -3.76
C SER A 9 -4.44 -3.12 -2.28
N ILE A 10 -3.41 -2.37 -1.87
CA ILE A 10 -3.16 -2.04 -0.47
C ILE A 10 -3.04 -0.53 -0.30
N ASP A 11 -3.87 0.02 0.58
CA ASP A 11 -3.91 1.46 0.85
C ASP A 11 -2.66 1.97 1.58
N GLY A 12 -2.44 3.28 1.46
CA GLY A 12 -1.53 4.01 2.33
C GLY A 12 -2.12 4.32 3.70
N GLY A 13 -1.24 4.55 4.69
CA GLY A 13 -1.68 4.86 6.06
C GLY A 13 -0.63 4.83 7.16
N GLY A 14 0.66 4.93 6.81
CA GLY A 14 1.78 4.91 7.77
C GLY A 14 1.80 3.64 8.62
N ILE A 15 1.95 3.78 9.95
CA ILE A 15 2.01 2.65 10.91
C ILE A 15 0.76 1.76 10.84
N ARG A 16 -0.37 2.30 10.38
CA ARG A 16 -1.60 1.52 10.21
C ARG A 16 -1.49 0.46 9.11
N GLY A 17 -0.42 0.46 8.31
CA GLY A 17 -0.06 -0.64 7.41
C GLY A 17 0.06 -2.01 8.10
N ILE A 18 0.24 -2.04 9.43
CA ILE A 18 0.16 -3.28 10.22
C ILE A 18 -1.19 -3.99 10.03
N ILE A 19 -2.30 -3.24 9.88
CA ILE A 19 -3.64 -3.81 9.70
C ILE A 19 -3.71 -4.66 8.42
N PRO A 20 -3.48 -4.11 7.21
CA PRO A 20 -3.51 -4.92 5.99
C PRO A 20 -2.42 -6.00 5.98
N ALA A 21 -1.24 -5.76 6.57
CA ALA A 21 -0.22 -6.80 6.71
C ALA A 21 -0.74 -8.01 7.52
N GLN A 22 -1.44 -7.76 8.62
CA GLN A 22 -2.01 -8.80 9.47
C GLN A 22 -3.19 -9.53 8.81
N ILE A 23 -3.99 -8.83 7.99
CA ILE A 23 -4.99 -9.48 7.13
C ILE A 23 -4.29 -10.37 6.09
N GLY A 24 -3.14 -9.91 5.55
CA GLY A 24 -2.25 -10.69 4.68
C GLY A 24 -1.85 -12.05 5.27
N VAL A 25 -1.59 -12.12 6.58
CA VAL A 25 -1.29 -13.39 7.27
C VAL A 25 -2.45 -14.38 7.10
N ARG A 26 -3.68 -13.93 7.37
CA ARG A 26 -4.87 -14.78 7.25
C ARG A 26 -5.13 -15.22 5.80
N ILE A 27 -4.87 -14.33 4.84
CA ILE A 27 -4.98 -14.65 3.40
C ILE A 27 -3.98 -15.74 3.03
N GLU A 28 -2.72 -15.58 3.42
CA GLU A 28 -1.65 -16.54 3.13
C GLU A 28 -1.93 -17.91 3.77
N GLU A 29 -2.40 -17.95 5.02
CA GLU A 29 -2.85 -19.18 5.69
C GLU A 29 -3.98 -19.89 4.93
N LYS A 30 -5.02 -19.14 4.53
CA LYS A 30 -6.16 -19.71 3.79
C LYS A 30 -5.75 -20.20 2.41
N LEU A 31 -4.83 -19.49 1.73
CA LEU A 31 -4.24 -19.94 0.47
C LEU A 31 -3.49 -21.27 0.67
N GLN A 32 -2.65 -21.37 1.71
CA GLN A 32 -1.94 -22.61 2.03
C GLN A 32 -2.91 -23.76 2.32
N GLN A 33 -3.96 -23.51 3.10
CA GLN A 33 -4.97 -24.51 3.45
C GLN A 33 -5.77 -24.99 2.23
N LYS A 34 -6.34 -24.06 1.44
CA LYS A 34 -7.23 -24.40 0.33
C LYS A 34 -6.48 -24.93 -0.89
N SER A 35 -5.23 -24.52 -1.11
CA SER A 35 -4.39 -25.07 -2.19
C SER A 35 -3.70 -26.39 -1.82
N GLY A 36 -3.61 -26.71 -0.52
CA GLY A 36 -2.82 -27.84 -0.03
C GLY A 36 -1.30 -27.61 -0.12
N ASN A 37 -0.84 -26.40 -0.43
CA ASN A 37 0.58 -26.05 -0.55
C ASN A 37 1.03 -25.22 0.67
N PRO A 38 1.77 -25.77 1.65
CA PRO A 38 2.27 -25.00 2.80
C PRO A 38 3.31 -23.95 2.41
N GLY A 39 3.92 -24.09 1.23
CA GLY A 39 4.84 -23.12 0.66
C GLY A 39 4.14 -21.95 -0.02
N ALA A 40 2.81 -21.96 -0.19
CA ALA A 40 2.05 -20.90 -0.85
C ALA A 40 2.29 -19.52 -0.20
N ARG A 41 2.40 -18.50 -1.05
CA ARG A 41 2.62 -17.10 -0.69
C ARG A 41 1.67 -16.19 -1.46
N ILE A 42 1.48 -14.97 -0.98
CA ILE A 42 0.64 -13.96 -1.65
C ILE A 42 1.01 -13.79 -3.14
N ALA A 43 2.31 -13.72 -3.46
CA ALA A 43 2.80 -13.55 -4.84
C ALA A 43 2.41 -14.68 -5.81
N ASP A 44 2.04 -15.86 -5.31
CA ASP A 44 1.67 -17.00 -6.16
C ASP A 44 0.26 -16.85 -6.74
N TYR A 45 -0.61 -16.09 -6.07
CA TYR A 45 -2.04 -16.02 -6.35
C TYR A 45 -2.53 -14.65 -6.81
N PHE A 46 -1.65 -13.64 -6.83
CA PHE A 46 -1.94 -12.33 -7.38
C PHE A 46 -1.06 -12.04 -8.59
N ASP A 47 -1.68 -11.67 -9.70
CA ASP A 47 -1.03 -11.33 -10.96
C ASP A 47 -0.57 -9.87 -11.00
N LEU A 48 -1.18 -9.02 -10.17
CA LEU A 48 -0.80 -7.62 -9.96
C LEU A 48 -0.96 -7.27 -8.48
N ILE A 49 0.09 -6.69 -7.89
CA ILE A 49 0.00 -6.08 -6.55
C ILE A 49 0.22 -4.58 -6.66
N ALA A 50 -0.78 -3.80 -6.24
CA ALA A 50 -0.73 -2.35 -6.21
C ALA A 50 -0.69 -1.83 -4.78
N GLY A 51 0.06 -0.76 -4.56
CA GLY A 51 0.25 -0.21 -3.22
C GLY A 51 0.54 1.28 -3.22
N THR A 52 0.09 1.94 -2.16
CA THR A 52 0.40 3.35 -1.88
C THR A 52 1.03 3.46 -0.50
N SER A 53 2.10 4.23 -0.33
CA SER A 53 2.74 4.45 0.98
C SER A 53 3.10 3.13 1.67
N ALA A 54 2.66 2.92 2.92
CA ALA A 54 2.78 1.64 3.62
C ALA A 54 2.31 0.43 2.79
N GLY A 55 1.23 0.56 2.00
CA GLY A 55 0.78 -0.47 1.07
C GLY A 55 1.75 -0.72 -0.10
N GLY A 56 2.45 0.33 -0.57
CA GLY A 56 3.52 0.22 -1.56
C GLY A 56 4.72 -0.55 -1.02
N ILE A 57 5.09 -0.28 0.23
CA ILE A 57 6.13 -1.04 0.94
C ILE A 57 5.73 -2.51 1.10
N LEU A 58 4.49 -2.80 1.48
CA LEU A 58 3.98 -4.18 1.56
C LEU A 58 4.00 -4.88 0.20
N ALA A 59 3.63 -4.18 -0.88
CA ALA A 59 3.74 -4.71 -2.23
C ALA A 59 5.19 -5.08 -2.59
N CYS A 60 6.16 -4.23 -2.23
CA CYS A 60 7.59 -4.57 -2.39
C CYS A 60 7.96 -5.83 -1.61
N ILE A 61 7.55 -5.95 -0.34
CA ILE A 61 7.88 -7.10 0.52
C ILE A 61 7.31 -8.39 -0.06
N TYR A 62 6.03 -8.40 -0.44
CA TYR A 62 5.37 -9.60 -0.98
C TYR A 62 5.98 -10.07 -2.30
N LEU A 63 6.62 -9.19 -3.06
CA LEU A 63 7.18 -9.49 -4.37
C LEU A 63 8.71 -9.55 -4.39
N TYR A 64 9.38 -9.31 -3.26
CA TYR A 64 10.82 -9.26 -3.18
C TYR A 64 11.39 -10.68 -3.38
N PRO A 65 12.22 -10.93 -4.41
CA PRO A 65 12.74 -12.26 -4.68
C PRO A 65 13.73 -12.70 -3.59
N ASP A 66 13.71 -13.97 -3.24
CA ASP A 66 14.71 -14.57 -2.37
C ASP A 66 16.07 -14.65 -3.08
N ALA A 67 17.16 -14.47 -2.33
CA ALA A 67 18.50 -14.47 -2.91
C ALA A 67 18.98 -15.88 -3.31
N GLU A 68 18.55 -16.90 -2.57
CA GLU A 68 18.89 -18.31 -2.83
C GLU A 68 17.87 -18.96 -3.77
N ASN A 69 16.62 -18.47 -3.77
CA ASN A 69 15.56 -18.91 -4.67
C ASN A 69 14.80 -17.74 -5.33
N PRO A 70 15.34 -17.15 -6.41
CA PRO A 70 14.78 -15.95 -7.04
C PRO A 70 13.37 -16.07 -7.61
N ASP A 71 12.82 -17.28 -7.71
CA ASP A 71 11.43 -17.54 -8.14
C ASP A 71 10.43 -17.55 -6.97
N ARG A 72 10.91 -17.41 -5.73
CA ARG A 72 10.09 -17.37 -4.51
C ARG A 72 10.24 -16.02 -3.82
N PRO A 73 9.20 -15.54 -3.11
CA PRO A 73 9.34 -14.36 -2.28
C PRO A 73 10.20 -14.67 -1.07
N ARG A 74 11.08 -13.73 -0.72
CA ARG A 74 11.96 -13.81 0.44
C ARG A 74 11.21 -13.93 1.77
N TRP A 75 10.05 -13.30 1.85
CA TRP A 75 9.33 -13.08 3.09
C TRP A 75 7.92 -13.68 3.04
N THR A 76 7.46 -14.14 4.21
CA THR A 76 6.07 -14.53 4.45
C THR A 76 5.19 -13.29 4.72
N ALA A 77 3.88 -13.49 4.74
CA ALA A 77 2.98 -12.44 5.20
C ALA A 77 3.20 -12.05 6.67
N GLN A 78 3.65 -13.00 7.51
CA GLN A 78 3.98 -12.72 8.91
C GLN A 78 5.26 -11.88 9.03
N ASP A 79 6.24 -12.10 8.15
CA ASP A 79 7.43 -11.25 8.08
C ASP A 79 7.08 -9.82 7.66
N ALA A 80 6.07 -9.63 6.80
CA ALA A 80 5.58 -8.30 6.44
C ALA A 80 4.97 -7.55 7.64
N VAL A 81 4.28 -8.26 8.55
CA VAL A 81 3.84 -7.69 9.84
C VAL A 81 5.04 -7.29 10.70
N ASN A 82 6.01 -8.20 10.84
CA ASN A 82 7.21 -7.95 11.64
C ASN A 82 8.00 -6.74 11.12
N PHE A 83 8.11 -6.63 9.79
CA PHE A 83 8.74 -5.50 9.10
C PHE A 83 8.00 -4.19 9.37
N SER A 84 6.66 -4.20 9.29
CA SER A 84 5.82 -3.03 9.56
C SER A 84 5.96 -2.55 11.02
N ILE A 85 6.04 -3.49 11.97
CA ILE A 85 6.28 -3.18 13.38
C ILE A 85 7.68 -2.59 13.58
N LYS A 86 8.71 -3.23 13.02
CA LYS A 86 10.11 -2.80 13.17
C LYS A 86 10.34 -1.42 12.56
N SER A 87 9.93 -1.23 11.30
CA SER A 87 9.98 0.08 10.63
C SER A 87 9.24 1.14 11.44
N GLY A 88 8.04 0.82 11.94
CA GLY A 88 7.27 1.70 12.81
C GLY A 88 8.02 2.17 14.04
N ARG A 89 8.68 1.25 14.75
CA ARG A 89 9.52 1.56 15.92
C ARG A 89 10.70 2.44 15.53
N ASP A 90 11.46 2.03 14.53
CA ASP A 90 12.71 2.71 14.15
C ASP A 90 12.46 4.14 13.61
N VAL A 91 11.32 4.34 12.92
CA VAL A 91 10.96 5.59 12.23
C VAL A 91 10.19 6.54 13.14
N PHE A 92 9.15 6.05 13.84
CA PHE A 92 8.23 6.92 14.58
C PHE A 92 8.49 6.96 16.10
N GLN A 93 9.25 6.01 16.68
CA GLN A 93 9.70 6.09 18.07
C GLN A 93 11.03 6.86 18.18
N SER A 94 11.03 8.13 17.80
CA SER A 94 12.13 9.05 18.12
C SER A 94 11.89 9.74 19.46
N SER A 95 12.33 9.08 20.53
CA SER A 95 12.26 9.53 21.94
C SER A 95 13.36 10.52 22.36
N PHE A 96 14.09 11.17 21.44
CA PHE A 96 15.23 12.02 21.81
C PHE A 96 15.12 13.50 21.41
N TRP A 97 14.38 13.86 20.35
CA TRP A 97 14.39 15.25 19.83
C TRP A 97 13.09 16.05 20.07
N GLN A 98 12.03 15.43 20.57
CA GLN A 98 10.80 16.14 20.96
C GLN A 98 11.01 17.15 22.12
N LYS A 99 12.16 17.11 22.82
CA LYS A 99 12.52 18.05 23.89
C LYS A 99 13.29 19.30 23.43
N LEU A 100 13.66 19.40 22.15
CA LEU A 100 14.55 20.47 21.64
C LEU A 100 13.97 21.20 20.42
N LYS A 101 12.70 21.60 20.48
CA LYS A 101 12.14 22.64 19.58
C LYS A 101 11.58 23.79 20.41
N SER A 102 12.50 24.56 21.00
CA SER A 102 12.27 25.94 21.39
C SER A 102 12.12 26.80 20.12
N LEU A 103 10.95 27.41 19.95
CA LEU A 103 10.66 28.58 19.09
C LEU A 103 10.86 28.50 17.56
N ASP A 104 11.68 27.60 17.00
CA ASP A 104 11.88 27.46 15.54
C ASP A 104 11.17 26.24 14.90
N GLY A 105 10.36 25.51 15.67
CA GLY A 105 9.77 24.22 15.29
C GLY A 105 8.62 24.24 14.28
N LEU A 106 8.37 25.37 13.60
CA LEU A 106 7.27 25.55 12.64
C LEU A 106 7.70 25.38 11.17
N ILE A 107 9.00 25.21 10.89
CA ILE A 107 9.56 25.24 9.52
C ILE A 107 10.08 23.87 9.06
N ASP A 108 10.16 22.88 9.96
CA ASP A 108 10.99 21.69 9.79
C ASP A 108 10.18 20.40 10.02
N GLU A 109 10.41 19.35 9.22
CA GLU A 109 9.54 18.17 9.14
C GLU A 109 9.44 17.40 10.47
N LYS A 110 8.39 16.57 10.59
CA LYS A 110 8.08 15.86 11.83
C LYS A 110 9.11 14.78 12.18
N TYR A 111 9.71 14.12 11.18
CA TYR A 111 10.66 13.01 11.38
C TYR A 111 11.87 13.10 10.44
N PRO A 112 13.10 12.90 10.93
CA PRO A 112 14.30 12.82 10.09
C PRO A 112 14.28 11.57 9.21
N SER A 113 14.73 11.73 7.96
CA SER A 113 14.67 10.72 6.90
C SER A 113 15.76 9.62 7.03
N ASP A 114 16.90 9.93 7.66
CA ASP A 114 18.08 9.05 7.75
C ASP A 114 17.78 7.64 8.26
N ARG A 115 16.92 7.51 9.28
CA ARG A 115 16.59 6.20 9.88
C ARG A 115 15.79 5.34 8.93
N LEU A 116 14.82 5.95 8.25
CA LEU A 116 13.96 5.28 7.28
C LEU A 116 14.78 4.84 6.06
N GLU A 117 15.67 5.70 5.58
CA GLU A 117 16.55 5.41 4.45
C GLU A 117 17.57 4.32 4.77
N LYS A 118 18.19 4.38 5.95
CA LYS A 118 19.06 3.29 6.43
C LYS A 118 18.31 1.97 6.54
N PHE A 119 17.10 1.99 7.09
CA PHE A 119 16.26 0.79 7.21
C PHE A 119 15.93 0.20 5.84
N PHE A 120 15.54 1.01 4.85
CA PHE A 120 15.31 0.52 3.49
C PHE A 120 16.58 0.05 2.79
N LEU A 121 17.72 0.71 3.01
CA LEU A 121 19.00 0.28 2.46
C LEU A 121 19.42 -1.11 2.98
N GLU A 122 19.22 -1.38 4.27
CA GLU A 122 19.56 -2.65 4.90
C GLU A 122 18.65 -3.80 4.45
N ASN A 123 17.37 -3.53 4.19
CA ASN A 123 16.39 -4.58 3.87
C ASN A 123 16.15 -4.76 2.35
N PHE A 124 16.16 -3.68 1.57
CA PHE A 124 15.88 -3.67 0.13
C PHE A 124 17.13 -3.37 -0.70
N ILE A 125 18.22 -4.09 -0.40
CA ILE A 125 19.62 -3.84 -0.83
C ILE A 125 19.77 -3.24 -2.24
N ALA A 126 20.02 -4.05 -3.26
CA ALA A 126 20.28 -3.62 -4.65
C ALA A 126 19.22 -4.15 -5.62
N CYS A 127 18.06 -4.57 -5.08
CA CYS A 127 16.94 -5.07 -5.87
C CYS A 127 16.33 -3.92 -6.68
N LYS A 128 16.13 -4.18 -7.96
CA LYS A 128 15.50 -3.27 -8.91
C LYS A 128 14.03 -3.58 -9.03
N LEU A 129 13.25 -2.60 -9.45
CA LEU A 129 11.82 -2.76 -9.72
C LEU A 129 11.54 -3.89 -10.73
N SER A 130 12.34 -3.97 -11.79
CA SER A 130 12.24 -5.02 -12.81
C SER A 130 12.43 -6.46 -12.27
N GLU A 131 13.10 -6.61 -11.13
CA GLU A 131 13.46 -7.88 -10.50
C GLU A 131 12.36 -8.42 -9.57
N LEU A 132 11.31 -7.64 -9.27
CA LEU A 132 10.18 -8.13 -8.48
C LEU A 132 9.46 -9.28 -9.20
N LEU A 133 8.94 -10.23 -8.42
CA LEU A 133 8.39 -11.51 -8.90
C LEU A 133 7.18 -11.37 -9.83
N LYS A 134 6.32 -10.38 -9.58
CA LYS A 134 5.09 -10.13 -10.33
C LYS A 134 4.96 -8.66 -10.71
N PRO A 135 4.12 -8.34 -11.71
CA PRO A 135 3.69 -6.98 -11.97
C PRO A 135 3.25 -6.26 -10.69
N CYS A 136 3.69 -5.03 -10.54
CA CYS A 136 3.26 -4.16 -9.46
C CYS A 136 3.05 -2.73 -9.95
N LEU A 137 2.23 -1.99 -9.18
CA LEU A 137 2.00 -0.56 -9.37
C LEU A 137 2.11 0.14 -8.00
N ILE A 138 3.15 0.95 -7.83
CA ILE A 138 3.37 1.72 -6.59
C ILE A 138 3.22 3.20 -6.89
N SER A 139 2.38 3.89 -6.12
CA SER A 139 2.02 5.29 -6.41
C SER A 139 2.91 6.28 -5.68
N SER A 140 3.19 7.40 -6.35
CA SER A 140 3.85 8.58 -5.84
C SER A 140 3.44 9.80 -6.68
N TYR A 141 3.77 11.02 -6.26
CA TYR A 141 3.46 12.23 -7.01
C TYR A 141 4.72 13.06 -7.23
N ASP A 142 4.99 13.42 -8.49
CA ASP A 142 6.13 14.25 -8.86
C ASP A 142 5.75 15.72 -8.73
N VAL A 143 6.42 16.42 -7.80
CA VAL A 143 6.13 17.82 -7.50
C VAL A 143 6.73 18.79 -8.51
N GLU A 144 7.87 18.43 -9.12
CA GLU A 144 8.52 19.26 -10.14
C GLU A 144 7.75 19.16 -11.47
N ARG A 145 7.37 17.95 -11.87
CA ARG A 145 6.62 17.69 -13.11
C ARG A 145 5.10 17.86 -12.93
N ARG A 146 4.63 18.02 -11.68
CA ARG A 146 3.21 18.14 -11.31
C ARG A 146 2.34 17.03 -11.91
N LYS A 147 2.78 15.78 -11.75
CA LYS A 147 2.14 14.62 -12.38
C LYS A 147 2.13 13.42 -11.43
N ALA A 148 1.07 12.62 -11.49
CA ALA A 148 1.06 11.30 -10.91
C ALA A 148 2.24 10.47 -11.45
N HIS A 149 2.98 9.85 -10.53
CA HIS A 149 4.10 8.97 -10.83
C HIS A 149 3.76 7.55 -10.36
N PHE A 150 3.75 6.61 -11.29
CA PHE A 150 3.51 5.20 -10.98
C PHE A 150 4.77 4.41 -11.28
N PHE A 151 5.36 3.84 -10.24
CA PHE A 151 6.40 2.83 -10.39
C PHE A 151 5.74 1.55 -10.86
N ASN A 152 6.09 1.12 -12.06
CA ASN A 152 5.44 0.01 -12.73
C ASN A 152 6.47 -1.02 -13.19
N GLN A 153 6.32 -2.26 -12.74
CA GLN A 153 7.31 -3.31 -13.00
C GLN A 153 7.34 -3.78 -14.46
N ILE A 154 6.20 -3.77 -15.17
CA ILE A 154 6.14 -4.10 -16.60
C ILE A 154 6.95 -3.07 -17.38
N ASP A 155 6.68 -1.78 -17.15
CA ASP A 155 7.42 -0.70 -17.76
C ASP A 155 8.91 -0.76 -17.42
N ALA A 156 9.27 -1.04 -16.16
CA ALA A 156 10.67 -1.09 -15.72
C ALA A 156 11.48 -2.21 -16.40
N ARG A 157 10.82 -3.27 -16.90
CA ARG A 157 11.45 -4.36 -17.66
C ARG A 157 11.69 -3.97 -19.12
N GLU A 158 10.87 -3.10 -19.68
CA GLU A 158 10.94 -2.66 -21.07
C GLU A 158 11.75 -1.35 -21.24
N HIS A 159 11.74 -0.51 -20.21
CA HIS A 159 12.23 0.86 -20.22
C HIS A 159 13.18 1.11 -19.03
N PRO A 160 14.50 1.06 -19.23
CA PRO A 160 15.49 1.26 -18.16
C PRO A 160 15.33 2.58 -17.40
N GLU A 161 14.84 3.63 -18.07
CA GLU A 161 14.57 4.95 -17.48
C GLU A 161 13.40 4.95 -16.49
N LYS A 162 12.54 3.92 -16.54
CA LYS A 162 11.45 3.68 -15.59
C LYS A 162 11.80 2.62 -14.55
N ASN A 163 13.06 2.21 -14.48
CA ASN A 163 13.55 1.26 -13.50
C ASN A 163 14.25 2.00 -12.35
N TYR A 164 14.07 1.51 -11.13
CA TYR A 164 14.53 2.15 -9.89
C TYR A 164 14.92 1.08 -8.88
N PHE A 165 15.70 1.43 -7.86
CA PHE A 165 15.89 0.54 -6.72
C PHE A 165 14.64 0.53 -5.83
N ILE A 166 14.33 -0.65 -5.28
CA ILE A 166 13.16 -0.83 -4.39
C ILE A 166 13.25 0.05 -3.14
N ARG A 167 14.45 0.27 -2.60
CA ARG A 167 14.66 1.19 -1.47
C ARG A 167 14.25 2.63 -1.78
N ASP A 168 14.50 3.10 -3.00
CA ASP A 168 14.18 4.45 -3.44
C ASP A 168 12.67 4.59 -3.67
N ILE A 169 12.04 3.55 -4.25
CA ILE A 169 10.57 3.47 -4.39
C ILE A 169 9.89 3.49 -3.02
N ALA A 170 10.37 2.67 -2.08
CA ALA A 170 9.83 2.60 -0.71
C ALA A 170 9.91 3.95 0.01
N ARG A 171 11.03 4.68 -0.18
CA ARG A 171 11.22 6.02 0.35
C ARG A 171 10.31 7.07 -0.30
N ALA A 172 10.17 7.04 -1.62
CA ALA A 172 9.33 7.97 -2.38
C ALA A 172 7.84 7.79 -2.09
N THR A 173 7.33 6.55 -2.11
CA THR A 173 5.90 6.28 -1.90
C THR A 173 5.44 6.61 -0.48
N SER A 174 6.34 6.60 0.51
CA SER A 174 6.05 6.88 1.92
C SER A 174 6.39 8.31 2.38
N ALA A 175 6.85 9.17 1.47
CA ALA A 175 7.23 10.55 1.77
C ALA A 175 6.02 11.48 1.93
N ALA A 176 5.23 11.27 2.98
CA ALA A 176 4.03 12.05 3.24
C ALA A 176 4.41 13.52 3.54
N PRO A 177 3.83 14.51 2.82
CA PRO A 177 4.04 15.92 3.12
C PRO A 177 3.72 16.21 4.59
N SER A 178 4.42 17.17 5.20
CA SER A 178 4.43 17.51 6.66
C SER A 178 5.02 16.45 7.60
N TYR A 179 5.15 15.19 7.17
CA TYR A 179 5.73 14.12 7.98
C TYR A 179 7.21 13.87 7.71
N PHE A 180 7.63 13.90 6.44
CA PHE A 180 9.00 13.59 6.01
C PHE A 180 9.49 14.58 4.95
N GLU A 181 10.81 14.79 4.92
CA GLU A 181 11.48 15.48 3.81
C GLU A 181 11.18 14.78 2.48
N ILE A 182 11.08 15.56 1.40
CA ILE A 182 10.86 15.02 0.05
C ILE A 182 12.17 14.39 -0.46
N PRO A 183 12.20 13.09 -0.76
CA PRO A 183 13.38 12.47 -1.35
C PRO A 183 13.55 12.91 -2.80
N LYS A 184 14.80 13.15 -3.19
CA LYS A 184 15.21 13.22 -4.59
C LYS A 184 15.77 11.87 -5.00
N ILE A 185 14.95 11.06 -5.66
CA ILE A 185 15.37 9.74 -6.15
C ILE A 185 15.83 9.82 -7.60
N HIS A 186 16.52 8.78 -8.06
CA HIS A 186 17.01 8.67 -9.43
C HIS A 186 16.56 7.35 -10.06
N SER A 187 16.18 7.39 -11.33
CA SER A 187 16.08 6.15 -12.11
C SER A 187 17.46 5.52 -12.31
N LEU A 188 17.49 4.28 -12.80
CA LEU A 188 18.76 3.61 -13.13
C LEU A 188 19.51 4.28 -14.30
N THR A 189 18.83 5.15 -15.07
CA THR A 189 19.45 6.02 -16.08
C THR A 189 19.82 7.41 -15.53
N ASN A 190 19.78 7.57 -14.21
CA ASN A 190 20.14 8.78 -13.47
C ASN A 190 19.21 9.99 -13.73
N GLU A 191 17.98 9.78 -14.19
CA GLU A 191 16.97 10.84 -14.25
C GLU A 191 16.43 11.10 -12.85
N SER A 192 16.39 12.36 -12.42
CA SER A 192 15.97 12.73 -11.07
C SER A 192 14.47 13.01 -10.95
N TYR A 193 13.91 12.64 -9.80
CA TYR A 193 12.51 12.86 -9.45
C TYR A 193 12.38 13.34 -8.01
N ALA A 194 11.66 14.44 -7.80
CA ALA A 194 11.24 14.91 -6.48
C ALA A 194 9.83 14.38 -6.19
N LEU A 195 9.73 13.39 -5.31
CA LEU A 195 8.55 12.55 -5.19
C LEU A 195 7.96 12.59 -3.78
N VAL A 196 6.64 12.77 -3.69
CA VAL A 196 5.88 12.70 -2.43
C VAL A 196 4.95 11.49 -2.41
N ASP A 197 4.42 11.18 -1.23
CA ASP A 197 3.52 10.06 -1.00
C ASP A 197 2.31 10.09 -1.95
N GLY A 198 2.01 8.94 -2.56
CA GLY A 198 0.88 8.80 -3.48
C GLY A 198 -0.49 8.91 -2.82
N GLY A 199 -0.55 8.88 -1.48
CA GLY A 199 -1.75 9.04 -0.67
C GLY A 199 -2.47 10.36 -0.92
N VAL A 200 -1.77 11.39 -1.43
CA VAL A 200 -2.36 12.69 -1.78
C VAL A 200 -3.34 12.61 -2.96
N PHE A 201 -3.28 11.56 -3.79
CA PHE A 201 -4.15 11.43 -4.98
C PHE A 201 -4.66 10.00 -5.26
N ALA A 202 -3.95 8.97 -4.79
CA ALA A 202 -4.24 7.56 -5.04
C ALA A 202 -4.07 6.70 -3.78
N ASN A 203 -4.61 7.16 -2.63
CA ASN A 203 -4.46 6.42 -1.38
C ASN A 203 -5.03 5.00 -1.42
N ASN A 204 -6.16 4.78 -2.12
CA ASN A 204 -6.65 3.46 -2.50
C ASN A 204 -6.29 3.22 -3.97
N PRO A 205 -5.24 2.42 -4.27
CA PRO A 205 -4.79 2.23 -5.64
C PRO A 205 -5.65 1.23 -6.44
N ALA A 206 -6.79 0.75 -5.94
CA ALA A 206 -7.56 -0.33 -6.58
C ALA A 206 -8.03 0.02 -8.00
N LEU A 207 -8.52 1.24 -8.23
CA LEU A 207 -8.93 1.67 -9.57
C LEU A 207 -7.71 1.92 -10.48
N CYS A 208 -6.58 2.37 -9.93
CA CYS A 208 -5.33 2.46 -10.70
C CYS A 208 -4.87 1.07 -11.14
N ALA A 209 -4.93 0.08 -10.25
CA ALA A 209 -4.59 -1.31 -10.54
C ALA A 209 -5.55 -1.94 -11.58
N TYR A 210 -6.85 -1.66 -11.49
CA TYR A 210 -7.83 -2.05 -12.51
C TYR A 210 -7.46 -1.48 -13.90
N ALA A 211 -7.17 -0.18 -13.98
CA ALA A 211 -6.79 0.47 -15.23
C ALA A 211 -5.47 -0.09 -15.79
N GLU A 212 -4.50 -0.34 -14.91
CA GLU A 212 -3.20 -0.92 -15.26
C GLU A 212 -3.35 -2.34 -15.82
N ALA A 213 -4.08 -3.21 -15.12
CA ALA A 213 -4.37 -4.56 -15.57
C ALA A 213 -5.07 -4.56 -16.93
N ARG A 214 -6.04 -3.67 -17.13
CA ARG A 214 -6.74 -3.51 -18.41
C ARG A 214 -5.81 -3.02 -19.52
N SER A 215 -4.85 -2.16 -19.22
CA SER A 215 -3.93 -1.62 -20.23
C SER A 215 -2.84 -2.63 -20.60
N LYS A 216 -2.23 -3.29 -19.61
CA LYS A 216 -0.95 -4.00 -19.80
C LYS A 216 -1.00 -5.51 -19.58
N LEU A 217 -1.98 -6.02 -18.86
CA LEU A 217 -2.12 -7.47 -18.69
C LEU A 217 -2.98 -8.07 -19.81
N ARG A 218 -2.85 -9.38 -19.97
CA ARG A 218 -3.65 -10.19 -20.88
C ARG A 218 -4.40 -11.24 -20.09
N ILE A 219 -5.55 -11.66 -20.61
CA ILE A 219 -6.37 -12.65 -19.93
C ILE A 219 -5.56 -13.95 -19.82
N PRO A 220 -5.50 -14.60 -18.63
CA PRO A 220 -4.71 -15.82 -18.44
C PRO A 220 -5.30 -17.10 -19.09
N ASP A 221 -6.35 -16.97 -19.90
CA ASP A 221 -7.10 -18.07 -20.54
C ASP A 221 -6.76 -18.22 -22.04
N ASP A 222 -7.64 -18.88 -22.80
CA ASP A 222 -7.52 -19.12 -24.25
C ASP A 222 -7.68 -17.86 -25.12
N ARG A 223 -7.77 -16.66 -24.51
CA ARG A 223 -7.91 -15.36 -25.19
C ARG A 223 -6.73 -14.41 -24.92
N PRO A 224 -5.48 -14.83 -25.18
CA PRO A 224 -4.28 -14.06 -24.82
C PRO A 224 -4.17 -12.70 -25.52
N ASP A 225 -4.86 -12.49 -26.64
CA ASP A 225 -4.82 -11.22 -27.39
C ASP A 225 -5.74 -10.14 -26.82
N ARG A 226 -6.46 -10.44 -25.73
CA ARG A 226 -7.42 -9.50 -25.11
C ARG A 226 -6.93 -9.02 -23.76
N SER A 227 -7.12 -7.73 -23.54
CA SER A 227 -7.05 -7.14 -22.21
C SER A 227 -8.20 -7.62 -21.33
N PRO A 228 -7.97 -7.86 -20.03
CA PRO A 228 -9.03 -8.22 -19.10
C PRO A 228 -10.08 -7.11 -19.01
N THR A 229 -11.34 -7.52 -18.95
CA THR A 229 -12.47 -6.68 -18.55
C THR A 229 -12.75 -6.87 -17.06
N ALA A 230 -13.68 -6.08 -16.49
CA ALA A 230 -14.08 -6.29 -15.09
C ALA A 230 -14.57 -7.72 -14.80
N LYS A 231 -15.19 -8.40 -15.78
CA LYS A 231 -15.66 -9.79 -15.63
C LYS A 231 -14.52 -10.80 -15.48
N ASP A 232 -13.35 -10.46 -16.02
CA ASP A 232 -12.16 -11.28 -16.01
C ASP A 232 -11.24 -10.93 -14.83
N MET A 233 -11.66 -10.08 -13.89
CA MET A 233 -10.84 -9.62 -12.77
C MET A 233 -11.43 -10.03 -11.42
N VAL A 234 -10.54 -10.33 -10.47
CA VAL A 234 -10.86 -10.48 -9.05
C VAL A 234 -9.94 -9.56 -8.27
N ILE A 235 -10.50 -8.70 -7.43
CA ILE A 235 -9.77 -7.61 -6.79
C ILE A 235 -10.01 -7.64 -5.28
N LEU A 236 -8.92 -7.82 -4.53
CA LEU A 236 -8.88 -7.60 -3.09
C LEU A 236 -8.31 -6.22 -2.79
N SER A 237 -9.06 -5.38 -2.11
CA SER A 237 -8.62 -4.05 -1.67
C SER A 237 -8.56 -3.99 -0.15
N LEU A 238 -7.36 -3.76 0.40
CA LEU A 238 -7.10 -3.73 1.83
C LEU A 238 -6.83 -2.29 2.29
N GLY A 239 -7.70 -1.78 3.16
CA GLY A 239 -7.58 -0.47 3.76
C GLY A 239 -6.80 -0.49 5.08
N THR A 240 -6.12 0.61 5.40
CA THR A 240 -5.47 0.82 6.70
C THR A 240 -6.40 1.40 7.77
N GLY A 241 -7.70 1.39 7.52
CA GLY A 241 -8.73 1.91 8.41
C GLY A 241 -9.11 3.37 8.16
N GLN A 242 -10.39 3.67 8.38
CA GLN A 242 -10.95 5.00 8.24
C GLN A 242 -10.90 5.72 9.58
N ALA A 243 -10.19 6.84 9.62
CA ALA A 243 -10.20 7.73 10.77
C ALA A 243 -11.58 8.39 10.84
N GLN A 244 -12.25 8.24 11.98
CA GLN A 244 -13.61 8.75 12.17
C GLN A 244 -13.62 10.13 12.86
N LYS A 245 -12.46 10.82 12.87
CA LYS A 245 -12.34 12.17 13.43
C LYS A 245 -13.25 13.10 12.65
N LYS A 246 -14.25 13.65 13.34
CA LYS A 246 -15.12 14.67 12.78
C LYS A 246 -14.46 16.03 12.91
N TYR A 247 -14.73 16.90 11.95
CA TYR A 247 -14.37 18.30 12.02
C TYR A 247 -15.67 19.13 12.11
N PRO A 248 -16.09 19.55 13.32
CA PRO A 248 -17.35 20.27 13.50
C PRO A 248 -17.37 21.59 12.74
N TYR A 249 -18.52 21.92 12.12
CA TYR A 249 -18.69 23.14 11.32
C TYR A 249 -18.24 24.41 12.06
N GLU A 250 -18.63 24.51 13.34
CA GLU A 250 -18.34 25.68 14.17
C GLU A 250 -16.84 25.90 14.40
N GLU A 251 -16.04 24.84 14.37
CA GLU A 251 -14.57 24.93 14.45
C GLU A 251 -13.99 25.29 13.07
N VAL A 252 -14.33 24.49 12.04
CA VAL A 252 -13.69 24.58 10.72
C VAL A 252 -14.01 25.86 9.96
N LYS A 253 -15.16 26.50 10.22
CA LYS A 253 -15.54 27.74 9.52
C LYS A 253 -14.60 28.91 9.82
N THR A 254 -13.81 28.82 10.89
CA THR A 254 -12.87 29.86 11.33
C THR A 254 -11.41 29.51 11.08
N TRP A 255 -11.12 28.33 10.54
CA TRP A 255 -9.76 27.87 10.30
C TRP A 255 -9.01 28.71 9.26
N GLY A 256 -7.78 29.07 9.60
CA GLY A 256 -6.82 29.67 8.68
C GLY A 256 -5.99 28.63 7.95
N GLN A 257 -5.00 29.10 7.18
CA GLN A 257 -4.17 28.25 6.32
C GLN A 257 -3.44 27.14 7.12
N VAL A 258 -2.97 27.45 8.33
CA VAL A 258 -2.18 26.53 9.17
C VAL A 258 -3.06 25.42 9.73
N GLU A 259 -4.27 25.76 10.20
CA GLU A 259 -5.23 24.81 10.76
C GLU A 259 -5.72 23.81 9.70
N TRP A 260 -5.73 24.19 8.41
CA TRP A 260 -6.16 23.33 7.32
C TRP A 260 -5.12 22.30 6.86
N VAL A 261 -3.83 22.44 7.17
CA VAL A 261 -2.75 21.59 6.60
C VAL A 261 -2.99 20.10 6.87
N GLU A 262 -3.00 19.70 8.14
CA GLU A 262 -3.17 18.30 8.55
C GLU A 262 -4.58 17.75 8.21
N PRO A 263 -5.68 18.48 8.46
CA PRO A 263 -7.01 18.03 8.05
C PRO A 263 -7.14 17.81 6.54
N LEU A 264 -6.56 18.68 5.70
CA LEU A 264 -6.66 18.54 4.26
C LEU A 264 -5.95 17.27 3.76
N ILE A 265 -4.77 16.95 4.28
CA ILE A 265 -4.07 15.69 3.95
C ILE A 265 -4.95 14.48 4.33
N SER A 266 -5.48 14.47 5.56
CA SER A 266 -6.37 13.41 6.05
C SER A 266 -7.65 13.28 5.19
N ILE A 267 -8.26 14.40 4.81
CA ILE A 267 -9.46 14.45 3.95
C ILE A 267 -9.14 13.94 2.56
N MET A 268 -8.02 14.34 1.95
CA MET A 268 -7.62 13.86 0.62
C MET A 268 -7.41 12.34 0.64
N MET A 269 -6.67 11.81 1.62
CA MET A 269 -6.43 10.36 1.72
C MET A 269 -7.72 9.56 1.93
N THR A 270 -8.61 10.04 2.81
CA THR A 270 -9.87 9.35 3.14
C THR A 270 -10.89 9.47 2.01
N GLY A 271 -11.09 10.69 1.49
CA GLY A 271 -12.04 10.97 0.43
C GLY A 271 -11.69 10.26 -0.88
N VAL A 272 -10.40 10.18 -1.24
CA VAL A 272 -9.93 9.37 -2.37
C VAL A 272 -10.26 7.89 -2.14
N ALA A 273 -9.96 7.35 -0.96
CA ALA A 273 -10.21 5.94 -0.66
C ALA A 273 -11.69 5.56 -0.72
N GLU A 274 -12.57 6.41 -0.19
CA GLU A 274 -14.03 6.26 -0.24
C GLU A 274 -14.56 6.34 -1.67
N THR A 275 -14.10 7.33 -2.44
CA THR A 275 -14.52 7.53 -3.83
C THR A 275 -14.13 6.35 -4.71
N VAL A 276 -12.89 5.86 -4.58
CA VAL A 276 -12.43 4.68 -5.32
C VAL A 276 -13.23 3.44 -4.92
N ASN A 277 -13.51 3.23 -3.64
CA ASN A 277 -14.33 2.11 -3.21
C ASN A 277 -15.75 2.16 -3.81
N TYR A 278 -16.37 3.35 -3.81
CA TYR A 278 -17.67 3.56 -4.47
C TYR A 278 -17.59 3.22 -5.96
N GLN A 279 -16.60 3.72 -6.68
CA GLN A 279 -16.42 3.46 -8.12
C GLN A 279 -16.27 1.96 -8.40
N MET A 280 -15.43 1.26 -7.62
CA MET A 280 -15.21 -0.18 -7.79
C MET A 280 -16.49 -0.98 -7.52
N LEU A 281 -17.24 -0.64 -6.47
CA LEU A 281 -18.55 -1.26 -6.21
C LEU A 281 -19.50 -1.09 -7.40
N GLN A 282 -19.60 0.10 -7.98
CA GLN A 282 -20.47 0.34 -9.14
C GLN A 282 -20.01 -0.41 -10.39
N ILE A 283 -18.70 -0.53 -10.63
CA ILE A 283 -18.15 -1.28 -11.76
C ILE A 283 -18.53 -2.77 -11.66
N PHE A 284 -18.37 -3.38 -10.48
CA PHE A 284 -18.63 -4.81 -10.29
C PHE A 284 -20.12 -5.14 -10.14
N ASP A 285 -20.92 -4.22 -9.63
CA ASP A 285 -22.38 -4.31 -9.65
C ASP A 285 -22.93 -4.27 -11.08
N ALA A 286 -22.45 -3.33 -11.91
CA ALA A 286 -22.90 -3.16 -13.30
C ALA A 286 -22.64 -4.38 -14.21
N ILE A 287 -21.72 -5.27 -13.82
CA ILE A 287 -21.45 -6.53 -14.54
C ILE A 287 -22.06 -7.75 -13.85
N GLU A 288 -22.90 -7.55 -12.82
CA GLU A 288 -23.56 -8.58 -12.02
C GLU A 288 -22.57 -9.54 -11.34
N ARG A 289 -21.43 -9.01 -10.90
CA ARG A 289 -20.37 -9.78 -10.21
C ARG A 289 -19.85 -9.06 -8.95
N PRO A 290 -20.72 -8.67 -8.01
CA PRO A 290 -20.30 -7.93 -6.82
C PRO A 290 -19.25 -8.68 -5.97
N ASN A 291 -19.27 -10.02 -5.99
CA ASN A 291 -18.34 -10.85 -5.21
C ASN A 291 -16.91 -10.91 -5.78
N GLN A 292 -16.65 -10.34 -6.97
CA GLN A 292 -15.29 -10.28 -7.54
C GLN A 292 -14.48 -9.08 -7.02
N TYR A 293 -15.09 -8.13 -6.31
CA TYR A 293 -14.39 -7.05 -5.61
C TYR A 293 -14.69 -7.12 -4.11
N LEU A 294 -13.64 -7.33 -3.31
CA LEU A 294 -13.74 -7.33 -1.85
C LEU A 294 -12.91 -6.19 -1.27
N ARG A 295 -13.57 -5.29 -0.54
CA ARG A 295 -12.92 -4.24 0.24
C ARG A 295 -12.96 -4.61 1.72
N ILE A 296 -11.79 -4.67 2.35
CA ILE A 296 -11.67 -4.83 3.81
C ILE A 296 -11.02 -3.57 4.36
N THR A 297 -11.76 -2.80 5.15
CA THR A 297 -11.24 -1.62 5.85
C THR A 297 -11.88 -1.51 7.23
N PRO A 298 -11.11 -1.45 8.33
CA PRO A 298 -11.69 -1.26 9.65
C PRO A 298 -12.23 0.16 9.84
N ASN A 299 -13.29 0.26 10.64
CA ASN A 299 -13.66 1.51 11.28
C ASN A 299 -12.80 1.67 12.53
N LEU A 300 -11.94 2.68 12.57
CA LEU A 300 -11.11 2.95 13.74
C LEU A 300 -11.93 3.65 14.83
N ASN A 301 -11.64 3.35 16.09
CA ASN A 301 -12.39 3.89 17.23
C ASN A 301 -12.31 5.43 17.25
N LYS A 302 -13.47 6.09 17.41
CA LYS A 302 -13.60 7.54 17.51
C LYS A 302 -13.01 8.09 18.81
N GLU A 303 -13.13 7.33 19.90
CA GLU A 303 -12.75 7.74 21.25
C GLU A 303 -11.24 7.57 21.49
N LYS A 304 -10.60 6.64 20.79
CA LYS A 304 -9.16 6.42 20.82
C LYS A 304 -8.59 6.49 19.39
N PRO A 305 -8.30 7.71 18.89
CA PRO A 305 -7.75 7.88 17.56
C PRO A 305 -6.42 7.14 17.43
N LEU A 306 -6.20 6.51 16.27
CA LEU A 306 -4.92 5.90 15.89
C LEU A 306 -4.35 6.68 14.70
N PRO A 307 -3.59 7.77 14.94
CA PRO A 307 -2.90 8.51 13.90
C PRO A 307 -1.94 7.63 13.08
N ILE A 308 -1.60 8.09 11.88
CA ILE A 308 -0.76 7.34 10.91
C ILE A 308 0.70 7.16 11.35
N ASP A 309 1.12 7.84 12.40
CA ASP A 309 2.47 7.88 12.95
C ASP A 309 2.52 7.46 14.43
N ALA A 310 1.40 7.00 15.00
CA ALA A 310 1.27 6.71 16.41
C ALA A 310 1.84 5.34 16.80
N ALA A 311 3.16 5.18 16.71
CA ALA A 311 3.85 3.89 16.87
C ALA A 311 4.25 3.53 18.31
N SER A 312 3.45 3.87 19.33
CA SER A 312 3.68 3.34 20.69
C SER A 312 3.42 1.82 20.73
N GLU A 313 4.03 1.11 21.68
CA GLU A 313 3.82 -0.35 21.83
C GLU A 313 2.35 -0.72 22.02
N GLU A 314 1.60 0.11 22.75
CA GLU A 314 0.16 -0.05 22.95
C GLU A 314 -0.61 0.09 21.63
N ASN A 315 -0.30 1.12 20.83
CA ASN A 315 -0.96 1.34 19.54
C ASN A 315 -0.57 0.29 18.51
N ILE A 316 0.68 -0.15 18.49
CA ILE A 316 1.14 -1.25 17.63
C ILE A 316 0.36 -2.52 17.97
N SER A 317 0.25 -2.87 19.25
CA SER A 317 -0.50 -4.04 19.71
C SER A 317 -1.97 -3.95 19.33
N GLU A 318 -2.55 -2.75 19.45
CA GLU A 318 -3.93 -2.48 19.03
C GLU A 318 -4.13 -2.62 17.53
N LEU A 319 -3.20 -2.14 16.70
CA LEU A 319 -3.26 -2.29 15.23
C LEU A 319 -3.19 -3.76 14.81
N VAL A 320 -2.33 -4.56 15.48
CA VAL A 320 -2.28 -6.01 15.28
C VAL A 320 -3.62 -6.66 15.66
N ARG A 321 -4.20 -6.29 16.81
CA ARG A 321 -5.50 -6.78 17.26
C ARG A 321 -6.60 -6.47 16.25
N ILE A 322 -6.69 -5.22 15.80
CA ILE A 322 -7.66 -4.77 14.79
C ILE A 322 -7.50 -5.56 13.50
N GLY A 323 -6.27 -5.77 13.03
CA GLY A 323 -6.00 -6.57 11.82
C GLY A 323 -6.51 -8.01 11.93
N LYS A 324 -6.27 -8.67 13.07
CA LYS A 324 -6.78 -10.03 13.34
C LYS A 324 -8.32 -10.05 13.39
N GLU A 325 -8.93 -9.09 14.07
CA GLU A 325 -10.39 -9.00 14.18
C GLU A 325 -11.06 -8.71 12.84
N GLN A 326 -10.46 -7.89 11.97
CA GLN A 326 -10.98 -7.70 10.62
C GLN A 326 -10.86 -8.98 9.79
N ALA A 327 -9.74 -9.69 9.87
CA ALA A 327 -9.55 -10.93 9.15
C ALA A 327 -10.58 -12.00 9.58
N GLU A 328 -10.90 -12.06 10.87
CA GLU A 328 -11.95 -12.94 11.42
C GLU A 328 -13.35 -12.49 10.99
N LYS A 329 -13.65 -11.19 11.07
CA LYS A 329 -14.94 -10.61 10.68
C LYS A 329 -15.29 -10.91 9.21
N TYR A 330 -14.29 -10.90 8.33
CA TYR A 330 -14.43 -11.15 6.89
C TYR A 330 -14.05 -12.59 6.50
N ASN A 331 -14.05 -13.54 7.44
CA ASN A 331 -13.55 -14.89 7.21
C ASN A 331 -14.27 -15.58 6.02
N ASP A 332 -15.60 -15.45 5.94
CA ASP A 332 -16.42 -16.10 4.92
C ASP A 332 -16.27 -15.44 3.54
N GLU A 333 -16.19 -14.10 3.48
CA GLU A 333 -15.92 -13.36 2.26
C GLU A 333 -14.51 -13.65 1.73
N LEU A 334 -13.52 -13.75 2.62
CA LEU A 334 -12.18 -14.16 2.26
C LEU A 334 -12.15 -15.59 1.71
N ASP A 335 -12.91 -16.52 2.29
CA ASP A 335 -13.00 -17.89 1.76
C ASP A 335 -13.56 -17.91 0.33
N LYS A 336 -14.65 -17.19 0.09
CA LYS A 336 -15.26 -17.07 -1.25
C LYS A 336 -14.31 -16.42 -2.25
N LEU A 337 -13.60 -15.37 -1.84
CA LEU A 337 -12.64 -14.70 -2.70
C LEU A 337 -11.46 -15.63 -3.03
N ILE A 338 -10.93 -16.36 -2.06
CA ILE A 338 -9.82 -17.29 -2.28
C ILE A 338 -10.22 -18.43 -3.21
N ASP A 339 -11.47 -18.90 -3.14
CA ASP A 339 -11.99 -19.86 -4.13
C ASP A 339 -11.95 -19.29 -5.56
N LEU A 340 -12.15 -17.99 -5.74
CA LEU A 340 -11.97 -17.33 -7.03
C LEU A 340 -10.49 -17.19 -7.43
N LEU A 341 -9.57 -17.00 -6.47
CA LEU A 341 -8.13 -16.92 -6.74
C LEU A 341 -7.52 -18.26 -7.18
N LEU A 342 -8.13 -19.36 -6.74
CA LEU A 342 -7.74 -20.75 -7.03
C LEU A 342 -8.38 -21.30 -8.31
N ALA A 343 -9.44 -20.66 -8.82
CA ALA A 343 -10.13 -21.03 -10.04
C ALA A 343 -9.36 -20.62 -11.31
#